data_AF-A0A412S1A0-F1
#
_entry.id   AF-A0A412S1A0-F1
#
_cell.length_a   1.000
_cell.length_b   1.000
_cell.length_c   1.000
_cell.angle_alpha   90.00
_cell.angle_beta   90.00
_cell.angle_gamma   90.00
#
_symmetry.space_group_name_H-M   'P 1'
#
loop_
_entity.id
_entity.type
_entity.pdbx_description
1 polymer ?
#
loop_
_entity_poly.entity_id
_entity_poly.type
_entity_poly.pdbx_seq_one_letter_code
_entity_poly.pdbx_strand_id
1 'polypeptide(L)'
;MKEKDFYTLEEIEDEFIGVKGTPKRDKYEADLNAFLIGEAIKQAREARNLTQEQLGELMGVKRAQISKIESGKSISFSTIVRAFKAMGVNTASLDLGSLGRVALW
;
A
#
# COMPACT_ATOMS: atom_id res chain seq x y z
N MET A 1 10.10 -14.79 -32.06
CA MET A 1 8.77 -14.27 -31.68
C MET A 1 8.34 -13.31 -32.78
N LYS A 2 7.05 -13.28 -33.15
CA LYS A 2 6.55 -12.20 -34.02
C LYS A 2 6.67 -10.90 -33.21
N GLU A 3 7.32 -9.87 -33.77
CA GLU A 3 7.26 -8.51 -33.21
C GLU A 3 5.79 -8.09 -33.17
N LYS A 4 5.25 -7.94 -31.96
CA LYS A 4 4.01 -7.19 -31.74
C LYS A 4 4.40 -5.73 -31.52
N ASP A 5 3.68 -4.82 -32.16
CA ASP A 5 3.90 -3.37 -32.01
C ASP A 5 3.57 -2.88 -30.59
N PHE A 6 2.71 -3.60 -29.86
CA PHE A 6 2.29 -3.28 -28.50
C PHE A 6 2.05 -4.56 -27.70
N TYR A 7 2.36 -4.48 -26.40
CA TYR A 7 2.08 -5.52 -25.42
C TYR A 7 1.17 -4.95 -24.34
N THR A 8 0.29 -5.79 -23.79
CA THR A 8 -0.43 -5.43 -22.57
C THR A 8 0.52 -5.48 -21.38
N LEU A 9 0.15 -4.80 -20.28
CA LEU A 9 0.90 -4.91 -19.03
C LEU A 9 0.97 -6.37 -18.58
N GLU A 10 -0.14 -7.12 -18.66
CA GLU A 10 -0.21 -8.52 -18.25
C GLU A 10 0.73 -9.42 -19.08
N GLU A 11 0.85 -9.19 -20.39
CA GLU A 11 1.78 -9.95 -21.24
C GLU A 11 3.24 -9.74 -20.83
N ILE A 12 3.64 -8.50 -20.57
CA ILE A 12 5.01 -8.16 -20.11
C ILE A 12 5.25 -8.70 -18.71
N GLU A 13 4.26 -8.61 -17.84
CA GLU A 13 4.34 -9.11 -16.48
C GLU A 13 4.53 -10.64 -16.43
N ASP A 14 3.75 -11.37 -17.21
CA ASP A 14 3.88 -12.82 -17.34
C ASP A 14 5.26 -13.22 -17.90
N GLU A 15 5.78 -12.48 -18.87
CA GLU A 15 7.09 -12.74 -19.49
C GLU A 15 8.26 -12.47 -18.53
N PHE A 16 8.27 -11.33 -17.84
CA PHE A 16 9.44 -10.89 -17.06
C PHE A 16 9.35 -11.23 -15.57
N ILE A 17 8.15 -11.34 -15.01
CA ILE A 17 7.91 -11.55 -13.57
C ILE A 17 7.38 -12.98 -13.34
N GLY A 18 6.64 -13.52 -14.29
CA GLY A 18 6.02 -14.84 -14.25
C GLY A 18 4.50 -14.73 -14.13
N VAL A 19 3.81 -15.82 -14.47
CA VAL A 19 2.35 -15.87 -14.43
C VAL A 19 1.81 -15.77 -13.00
N LYS A 20 0.57 -15.30 -12.86
CA LYS A 20 -0.15 -15.22 -11.57
C LYS A 20 -0.17 -16.57 -10.85
N GLY A 21 0.03 -16.55 -9.54
CA GLY A 21 0.14 -17.75 -8.70
C GLY A 21 1.54 -18.36 -8.66
N THR A 22 2.52 -17.81 -9.39
CA THR A 22 3.92 -18.20 -9.20
C THR A 22 4.53 -17.45 -8.01
N PRO A 23 5.45 -18.07 -7.24
CA PRO A 23 6.04 -17.41 -6.07
C PRO A 23 6.71 -16.06 -6.36
N LYS A 24 7.30 -15.90 -7.56
CA LYS A 24 7.92 -14.64 -7.99
C LYS A 24 6.87 -13.57 -8.26
N ARG A 25 5.78 -13.93 -8.95
CA ARG A 25 4.66 -13.02 -9.25
C ARG A 25 3.91 -12.62 -8.00
N ASP A 26 3.59 -13.56 -7.13
CA ASP A 26 2.88 -13.30 -5.87
C ASP A 26 3.68 -12.36 -4.97
N LYS A 27 5.01 -12.56 -4.89
CA LYS A 27 5.89 -11.65 -4.15
C LYS A 27 5.90 -10.24 -4.75
N TYR A 28 6.02 -10.13 -6.07
CA TYR A 28 5.99 -8.84 -6.77
C TYR A 28 4.67 -8.09 -6.50
N GLU A 29 3.54 -8.77 -6.62
CA GLU A 29 2.22 -8.18 -6.37
C GLU A 29 2.05 -7.79 -4.89
N ALA A 30 2.54 -8.61 -3.95
CA ALA A 30 2.53 -8.28 -2.53
C ALA A 30 3.39 -7.03 -2.21
N ASP A 31 4.60 -6.95 -2.78
CA ASP A 31 5.50 -5.80 -2.61
C ASP A 31 4.88 -4.52 -3.23
N LEU A 32 4.26 -4.65 -4.41
CA LEU A 32 3.54 -3.55 -5.06
C LEU A 32 2.35 -3.07 -4.21
N ASN A 33 1.53 -3.99 -3.70
CA ASN A 33 0.42 -3.65 -2.82
C ASN A 33 0.89 -2.95 -1.54
N ALA A 34 1.97 -3.43 -0.92
CA ALA A 34 2.55 -2.77 0.24
C ALA A 34 3.05 -1.36 -0.09
N PHE A 35 3.71 -1.17 -1.24
CA PHE A 35 4.12 0.15 -1.71
C PHE A 35 2.92 1.10 -1.89
N LEU A 36 1.85 0.66 -2.57
CA LEU A 36 0.65 1.47 -2.81
C LEU A 36 -0.03 1.90 -1.52
N ILE A 37 -0.13 1.01 -0.53
CA ILE A 37 -0.66 1.36 0.80
C ILE A 37 0.24 2.39 1.49
N GLY A 38 1.57 2.23 1.41
CA GLY A 38 2.53 3.18 1.95
C GLY A 38 2.38 4.57 1.34
N GLU A 39 2.23 4.65 0.02
CA GLU A 39 2.01 5.91 -0.68
C GLU A 39 0.65 6.53 -0.32
N ALA A 40 -0.40 5.74 -0.13
CA ALA A 40 -1.69 6.24 0.34
C ALA A 40 -1.61 6.88 1.74
N ILE A 41 -0.83 6.28 2.66
CA ILE A 41 -0.56 6.86 3.99
C ILE A 41 0.20 8.18 3.85
N LYS A 42 1.22 8.21 2.99
CA LYS A 42 2.04 9.40 2.71
C LYS A 42 1.20 10.54 2.14
N GLN A 43 0.34 10.26 1.17
CA GLN A 43 -0.57 11.24 0.58
C GLN A 43 -1.55 11.79 1.62
N ALA A 44 -2.12 10.92 2.46
CA ALA A 44 -3.01 11.36 3.55
C ALA A 44 -2.28 12.23 4.58
N ARG A 45 -1.02 11.92 4.90
CA ARG A 45 -0.16 12.73 5.77
C ARG A 45 0.07 14.11 5.16
N GLU A 46 0.44 14.17 3.89
CA GLU A 46 0.73 15.41 3.16
C GLU A 46 -0.51 16.28 3.00
N ALA A 47 -1.67 15.69 2.70
CA ALA A 47 -2.95 16.39 2.65
C ALA A 47 -3.34 17.05 3.98
N ARG A 48 -2.81 16.54 5.11
CA ARG A 48 -2.97 17.11 6.45
C ARG A 48 -1.82 18.02 6.87
N ASN A 49 -0.89 18.33 5.97
CA ASN A 49 0.30 19.17 6.21
C ASN A 49 1.19 18.66 7.36
N LEU A 50 1.26 17.35 7.55
CA LEU A 50 2.09 16.73 8.59
C LEU A 50 3.45 16.33 8.02
N THR A 51 4.52 16.53 8.79
CA THR A 51 5.82 15.91 8.53
C THR A 51 5.83 14.44 8.99
N GLN A 52 6.80 13.66 8.53
CA GLN A 52 6.98 12.29 9.01
C GLN A 52 7.27 12.22 10.52
N GLU A 53 7.94 13.23 11.08
CA GLU A 53 8.21 13.30 12.53
C GLU A 53 6.90 13.50 13.30
N GLN A 54 6.07 14.45 12.87
CA GLN A 54 4.77 14.73 13.50
C GLN A 54 3.81 13.55 13.40
N LEU A 55 3.75 12.85 12.25
CA LEU A 55 2.99 11.61 12.17
C LEU A 55 3.55 10.53 13.10
N GLY A 56 4.88 10.47 13.22
CA GLY A 56 5.56 9.60 14.17
C GLY A 56 5.11 9.86 15.61
N GLU A 57 5.11 11.12 16.04
CA GLU A 57 4.63 11.56 17.36
C GLU A 57 3.18 11.15 17.60
N LEU A 58 2.27 11.40 16.64
CA LEU A 58 0.86 11.01 16.73
C LEU A 58 0.66 9.50 16.81
N MET A 59 1.52 8.73 16.13
CA MET A 59 1.49 7.26 16.14
C MET A 59 2.28 6.64 17.30
N GLY A 60 3.02 7.44 18.08
CA GLY A 60 3.93 6.98 19.13
C GLY A 60 5.13 6.17 18.60
N VAL A 61 5.64 6.51 17.42
CA VAL A 61 6.77 5.83 16.76
C VAL A 61 7.81 6.83 16.25
N LYS A 62 9.03 6.37 16.00
CA LYS A 62 10.10 7.24 15.46
C LYS A 62 9.84 7.58 13.99
N ARG A 63 10.25 8.75 13.53
CA ARG A 63 10.22 9.14 12.09
C ARG A 63 10.78 8.08 11.15
N ALA A 64 11.87 7.41 11.52
CA ALA A 64 12.45 6.34 10.71
C ALA A 64 11.47 5.18 10.45
N GLN A 65 10.56 4.91 11.38
CA GLN A 65 9.50 3.93 11.19
C GLN A 65 8.44 4.44 10.22
N ILE A 66 8.05 5.71 10.31
CA ILE A 66 7.14 6.34 9.31
C ILE A 66 7.73 6.25 7.90
N SER A 67 9.03 6.54 7.74
CA SER A 67 9.70 6.40 6.43
C SER A 67 9.66 4.96 5.90
N LYS A 68 9.80 3.94 6.76
CA LYS A 68 9.67 2.52 6.36
C LYS A 68 8.23 2.14 6.00
N ILE A 69 7.25 2.70 6.70
CA ILE A 69 5.83 2.50 6.44
C ILE A 69 5.47 3.08 5.08
N GLU A 70 5.82 4.34 4.84
CA GLU A 70 5.52 5.03 3.58
C GLU A 70 6.24 4.42 2.37
N SER A 71 7.34 3.70 2.58
CA SER A 71 8.05 2.94 1.52
C SER A 71 7.60 1.48 1.40
N GLY A 72 6.53 1.07 2.09
CA GLY A 72 5.96 -0.29 2.01
C GLY A 72 6.73 -1.37 2.77
N LYS A 73 7.88 -1.06 3.40
CA LYS A 73 8.78 -2.06 4.01
C LYS A 73 8.35 -2.55 5.40
N SER A 74 7.38 -1.92 6.05
CA SER A 74 6.95 -2.26 7.41
C SER A 74 5.46 -2.04 7.61
N ILE A 75 4.67 -2.47 6.63
CA ILE A 75 3.22 -2.35 6.67
C ILE A 75 2.60 -3.62 7.23
N SER A 76 1.75 -3.43 8.24
CA SER A 76 0.81 -4.42 8.74
C SER A 76 -0.56 -3.77 8.84
N PHE A 77 -1.61 -4.58 8.94
CA PHE A 77 -2.96 -4.06 9.14
C PHE A 77 -3.05 -3.12 10.36
N SER A 78 -2.42 -3.49 11.49
CA SER A 78 -2.41 -2.65 12.70
C SER A 78 -1.69 -1.32 12.49
N THR A 79 -0.62 -1.29 11.69
CA THR A 79 0.08 -0.06 11.31
C THR A 79 -0.81 0.85 10.46
N ILE A 80 -1.53 0.30 9.48
CA ILE A 80 -2.47 1.04 8.63
C ILE A 80 -3.56 1.70 9.49
N VAL A 81 -4.21 0.90 10.35
CA VAL A 81 -5.25 1.38 11.27
C VAL A 81 -4.72 2.50 12.15
N ARG A 82 -3.53 2.31 12.75
CA ARG A 82 -2.93 3.31 13.64
C ARG A 82 -2.59 4.60 12.89
N ALA A 83 -2.04 4.52 11.69
CA ALA A 83 -1.69 5.69 10.89
C ALA A 83 -2.92 6.53 10.57
N PHE A 84 -3.98 5.91 10.04
CA PHE A 84 -5.20 6.62 9.69
C PHE A 84 -5.96 7.16 10.91
N LYS A 85 -6.01 6.42 12.02
CA LYS A 85 -6.59 6.92 13.27
C LYS A 85 -5.78 8.07 13.88
N ALA A 86 -4.45 7.99 13.88
CA ALA A 86 -3.56 9.06 14.35
C ALA A 86 -3.76 10.35 13.53
N MET A 87 -4.05 10.19 12.24
CA MET A 87 -4.42 11.31 11.38
C MET A 87 -5.86 11.81 11.61
N GLY A 88 -6.72 11.12 12.37
CA GLY A 88 -8.11 11.55 12.58
C GLY A 88 -9.03 11.15 11.43
N VAL A 89 -8.80 10.00 10.81
CA VAL A 89 -9.76 9.38 9.89
C VAL A 89 -10.82 8.67 10.70
N ASN A 90 -12.05 9.20 10.63
CA ASN A 90 -13.16 8.78 11.48
C ASN A 90 -13.76 7.43 11.07
N THR A 91 -13.71 7.09 9.78
CA THR A 91 -14.23 5.81 9.29
C THR A 91 -13.32 5.22 8.23
N ALA A 92 -13.26 3.90 8.18
CA ALA A 92 -12.64 3.17 7.09
C ALA A 92 -13.40 1.89 6.79
N SER A 93 -13.26 1.40 5.57
CA SER A 93 -13.97 0.21 5.11
C SER A 93 -13.16 -0.53 4.06
N LEU A 94 -13.21 -1.84 4.10
CA LEU A 94 -12.71 -2.70 3.06
C LEU A 94 -13.82 -3.00 2.06
N ASP A 95 -13.57 -2.69 0.79
CA ASP A 95 -14.46 -3.01 -0.32
C ASP A 95 -14.02 -4.35 -0.93
N LEU A 96 -14.91 -5.34 -0.89
CA LEU A 96 -14.67 -6.70 -1.40
C LEU A 96 -15.40 -6.94 -2.74
N GLY A 97 -15.85 -5.86 -3.40
CA GLY A 97 -16.61 -5.93 -4.64
C GLY A 97 -17.96 -6.63 -4.45
N SER A 98 -18.16 -7.75 -5.12
CA SER A 98 -19.44 -8.50 -5.07
C SER A 98 -19.76 -9.08 -3.68
N LEU A 99 -18.75 -9.23 -2.82
CA LEU A 99 -18.93 -9.71 -1.43
C LEU A 99 -19.37 -8.59 -0.47
N GLY A 100 -19.47 -7.35 -0.95
CA GLY A 100 -19.94 -6.20 -0.19
C GLY A 100 -18.82 -5.40 0.48
N ARG A 101 -19.22 -4.53 1.41
CA ARG A 101 -18.34 -3.58 2.09
C ARG A 101 -18.35 -3.83 3.59
N VAL A 102 -17.16 -3.94 4.19
CA VAL A 102 -16.98 -4.19 5.62
C VAL A 102 -16.38 -2.96 6.28
N ALA A 103 -17.07 -2.40 7.27
CA ALA A 103 -16.52 -1.32 8.08
C ALA A 103 -15.37 -1.84 8.96
N LEU A 104 -14.27 -1.11 9.01
CA LEU A 104 -13.10 -1.43 9.82
C LEU A 104 -13.11 -0.67 11.15
N TRP A 105 -13.54 0.59 11.12
CA TRP A 105 -13.87 1.44 12.26
C TRP A 105 -14.70 2.64 11.79
#